data_AF-A0A534NLY6-F1
#
_entry.id   AF-A0A534NLY6-F1
#
_cell.length_a   1.000
_cell.length_b   1.000
_cell.length_c   1.000
_cell.angle_alpha   90.00
_cell.angle_beta   90.00
_cell.angle_gamma   90.00
#
_symmetry.space_group_name_H-M   'P 1'
#
loop_
_entity.id
_entity.type
_entity.pdbx_description
1 polymer ?
#
loop_
_entity_poly.entity_id
_entity_poly.type
_entity_poly.pdbx_seq_one_letter_code
_entity_poly.pdbx_strand_id
1 'polypeptide(L)'
;MREDLSGNTAGLKASQSKRLLATRRRRVHQRDLISPELARHLTELSMEIGRQLGVLINRRGEVEHVIVGDARQLVLPDIGRARAGHARLRGLRLVHTHLKDEPLTRDDLTDLVLLRLDAVAAIVAREDGLPGKVYVATLMPWNTSGDLYNLSEAPSLYELEFDAQAQIAALEQEMARVAPVRAVGVAGRAILVGVHTGDRTAAEASLQELQELARTADVQVLDVVLQGRREIDPRTLIGEGKLEEILVRS
;
A
#
# COMPACT_ATOMS: atom_id res chain seq x y z
N MET A 1 -22.22 -16.80 -2.99
CA MET A 1 -21.14 -16.22 -2.17
C MET A 1 -20.47 -15.14 -3.02
N ARG A 2 -20.50 -13.86 -2.60
CA ARG A 2 -19.88 -12.73 -3.31
C ARG A 2 -18.36 -12.73 -3.07
N GLU A 3 -17.68 -13.82 -3.39
CA GLU A 3 -16.30 -14.05 -2.94
C GLU A 3 -15.22 -13.26 -3.69
N ASP A 4 -15.57 -12.54 -4.75
CA ASP A 4 -14.56 -12.03 -5.69
C ASP A 4 -14.42 -10.50 -5.79
N LEU A 5 -15.15 -9.72 -4.99
CA LEU A 5 -14.99 -8.26 -4.91
C LEU A 5 -14.76 -7.85 -3.46
N SER A 6 -13.75 -7.02 -3.23
CA SER A 6 -13.43 -6.49 -1.90
C SER A 6 -14.01 -5.07 -1.71
N GLY A 7 -14.24 -4.68 -0.47
CA GLY A 7 -14.69 -3.32 -0.12
C GLY A 7 -16.20 -3.08 -0.20
N ASN A 8 -16.60 -1.84 -0.51
CA ASN A 8 -17.98 -1.36 -0.48
C ASN A 8 -18.79 -1.84 -1.71
N THR A 9 -19.25 -3.09 -1.66
CA THR A 9 -20.04 -3.71 -2.75
C THR A 9 -21.56 -3.54 -2.58
N ALA A 10 -22.01 -2.91 -1.50
CA ALA A 10 -23.43 -2.69 -1.23
C ALA A 10 -24.06 -1.73 -2.25
N GLY A 11 -25.26 -2.04 -2.74
CA GLY A 11 -25.99 -1.19 -3.68
C GLY A 11 -25.54 -1.28 -5.14
N LEU A 12 -24.56 -2.13 -5.49
CA LEU A 12 -24.16 -2.35 -6.87
C LEU A 12 -25.26 -3.09 -7.65
N LYS A 13 -25.55 -2.62 -8.87
CA LYS A 13 -26.42 -3.33 -9.82
C LYS A 13 -25.77 -4.65 -10.25
N ALA A 14 -26.58 -5.63 -10.66
CA ALA A 14 -26.09 -6.92 -11.13
C ALA A 14 -25.15 -6.77 -12.35
N SER A 15 -25.46 -5.85 -13.27
CA SER A 15 -24.63 -5.51 -14.43
C SER A 15 -23.26 -4.94 -14.02
N GLN A 16 -23.24 -4.03 -13.04
CA GLN A 16 -22.01 -3.42 -12.51
C GLN A 16 -21.13 -4.48 -11.84
N SER A 17 -21.73 -5.32 -10.99
CA SER A 17 -21.01 -6.43 -10.33
C SER A 17 -20.39 -7.38 -11.35
N LYS A 18 -21.14 -7.75 -12.41
CA LYS A 18 -20.64 -8.61 -13.48
C LYS A 18 -19.45 -7.99 -14.23
N ARG A 19 -19.50 -6.68 -14.52
CA ARG A 19 -18.40 -5.95 -15.19
C ARG A 19 -17.16 -5.82 -14.31
N LEU A 20 -17.32 -5.62 -13.01
CA LEU A 20 -16.22 -5.60 -12.03
C LEU A 20 -15.55 -6.97 -11.90
N LEU A 21 -16.33 -8.05 -11.83
CA LEU A 21 -15.79 -9.40 -11.81
C LEU A 21 -15.01 -9.74 -13.09
N ALA A 22 -15.48 -9.26 -14.25
CA ALA A 22 -14.78 -9.44 -15.52
C ALA A 22 -13.39 -8.78 -15.53
N THR A 23 -13.15 -7.76 -14.70
CA THR A 23 -11.85 -7.10 -14.55
C THR A 23 -10.73 -8.09 -14.18
N ARG A 24 -11.02 -9.12 -13.37
CA ARG A 24 -10.01 -10.12 -12.95
C ARG A 24 -9.39 -10.92 -14.08
N ARG A 25 -10.12 -11.06 -15.19
CA ARG A 25 -9.67 -11.80 -16.37
C ARG A 25 -8.77 -10.98 -17.27
N ARG A 26 -8.68 -9.66 -17.04
CA ARG A 26 -7.79 -8.78 -17.80
C ARG A 26 -6.33 -9.07 -17.42
N ARG A 27 -5.43 -8.77 -18.34
CA ARG A 27 -3.99 -8.93 -18.19
C ARG A 27 -3.32 -7.61 -18.57
N VAL A 28 -2.27 -7.28 -17.85
CA VAL A 28 -1.45 -6.09 -18.06
C VAL A 28 -0.06 -6.56 -18.45
N HIS A 29 0.59 -5.86 -19.38
CA HIS A 29 1.96 -6.18 -19.70
C HIS A 29 2.87 -5.92 -18.49
N GLN A 30 3.90 -6.73 -18.28
CA GLN A 30 4.68 -6.72 -17.03
C GLN A 30 5.43 -5.40 -16.79
N ARG A 31 5.74 -4.68 -17.87
CA ARG A 31 6.42 -3.37 -17.84
C ARG A 31 5.45 -2.22 -17.57
N ASP A 32 4.15 -2.43 -17.79
CA ASP A 32 3.18 -1.35 -17.73
C ASP A 32 2.61 -1.25 -16.31
N LEU A 33 2.39 -0.03 -15.84
CA LEU A 33 1.63 0.23 -14.62
C LEU A 33 0.23 -0.40 -14.71
N ILE A 34 -0.46 -0.11 -15.81
CA ILE A 34 -1.81 -0.57 -16.17
C ILE A 34 -1.97 -0.50 -17.69
N SER A 35 -2.80 -1.36 -18.29
CA SER A 35 -3.09 -1.24 -19.72
C SER A 35 -4.11 -0.10 -19.97
N PRO A 36 -4.05 0.61 -21.11
CA PRO A 36 -5.03 1.66 -21.44
C PRO A 36 -6.48 1.17 -21.41
N GLU A 37 -6.74 -0.06 -21.84
CA GLU A 37 -8.07 -0.67 -21.86
C GLU A 37 -8.58 -0.99 -20.45
N LEU A 38 -7.69 -1.41 -19.55
CA LEU A 38 -8.03 -1.64 -18.16
C LEU A 38 -8.27 -0.31 -17.42
N ALA A 39 -7.42 0.69 -17.66
CA ALA A 39 -7.59 2.03 -17.11
C ALA A 39 -8.95 2.63 -17.52
N ARG A 40 -9.25 2.62 -18.82
CA ARG A 40 -10.53 3.09 -19.36
C ARG A 40 -11.72 2.34 -18.77
N HIS A 41 -11.64 1.00 -18.69
CA HIS A 41 -12.70 0.18 -18.09
C HIS A 41 -12.96 0.55 -16.62
N LEU A 42 -11.90 0.81 -15.85
CA LEU A 42 -12.02 1.24 -14.45
C LEU A 42 -12.60 2.64 -14.33
N THR A 43 -12.13 3.62 -15.10
CA THR A 43 -12.63 5.01 -15.02
C THR A 43 -14.08 5.13 -15.46
N GLU A 44 -14.48 4.45 -16.53
CA GLU A 44 -15.87 4.45 -17.00
C GLU A 44 -16.81 3.85 -15.94
N LEU A 45 -16.42 2.71 -15.34
CA LEU A 45 -17.19 2.08 -14.26
C LEU A 45 -17.21 2.93 -12.98
N SER A 46 -16.09 3.55 -12.63
CA SER A 46 -15.94 4.40 -11.46
C SER A 46 -16.91 5.58 -11.52
N MET A 47 -16.96 6.26 -12.67
CA MET A 47 -17.91 7.36 -12.92
C MET A 47 -19.36 6.89 -12.90
N GLU A 48 -19.68 5.74 -13.50
CA GLU A 48 -21.04 5.19 -13.50
C GLU A 48 -21.52 4.82 -12.07
N ILE A 49 -20.61 4.29 -11.25
CA ILE A 49 -20.92 3.82 -9.89
C ILE A 49 -20.86 4.97 -8.86
N GLY A 50 -20.09 6.03 -9.17
CA GLY A 50 -19.81 7.13 -8.24
C GLY A 50 -18.91 6.70 -7.08
N ARG A 51 -18.00 5.75 -7.31
CA ARG A 51 -17.08 5.21 -6.30
C ARG A 51 -15.72 4.94 -6.93
N GLN A 52 -14.66 5.16 -6.15
CA GLN A 52 -13.33 4.73 -6.52
C GLN A 52 -13.28 3.22 -6.73
N LEU A 53 -12.57 2.79 -7.76
CA LEU A 53 -12.31 1.39 -8.06
C LEU A 53 -10.82 1.15 -8.07
N GLY A 54 -10.38 0.07 -7.42
CA GLY A 54 -8.98 -0.31 -7.32
C GLY A 54 -8.73 -1.72 -7.84
N VAL A 55 -7.52 -1.96 -8.33
CA VAL A 55 -7.01 -3.29 -8.67
C VAL A 55 -5.63 -3.48 -8.08
N LEU A 56 -5.38 -4.67 -7.55
CA LEU A 56 -4.03 -5.11 -7.21
C LEU A 56 -3.53 -6.00 -8.35
N ILE A 57 -2.43 -5.59 -8.98
CA ILE A 57 -1.84 -6.28 -10.13
C ILE A 57 -0.51 -6.86 -9.70
N ASN A 58 -0.29 -8.15 -9.95
CA ASN A 58 0.96 -8.80 -9.63
C ASN A 58 2.04 -8.60 -10.71
N ARG A 59 3.27 -9.03 -10.43
CA ARG A 59 4.40 -8.91 -11.37
C ARG A 59 4.22 -9.71 -12.67
N ARG A 60 3.33 -10.71 -12.70
CA ARG A 60 2.97 -11.44 -13.93
C ARG A 60 1.92 -10.71 -14.77
N GLY A 61 1.43 -9.56 -14.30
CA GLY A 61 0.41 -8.77 -14.98
C GLY A 61 -1.02 -9.25 -14.72
N GLU A 62 -1.23 -10.06 -13.70
CA GLU A 62 -2.53 -10.60 -13.34
C GLU A 62 -3.22 -9.72 -12.29
N VAL A 63 -4.51 -9.45 -12.49
CA VAL A 63 -5.33 -8.75 -11.50
C VAL A 63 -5.68 -9.72 -10.37
N GLU A 64 -4.95 -9.62 -9.25
CA GLU A 64 -5.16 -10.46 -8.07
C GLU A 64 -6.40 -10.04 -7.29
N HIS A 65 -6.69 -8.74 -7.16
CA HIS A 65 -7.88 -8.24 -6.46
C HIS A 65 -8.57 -7.13 -7.24
N VAL A 66 -9.90 -7.06 -7.09
CA VAL A 66 -10.74 -5.95 -7.54
C VAL A 66 -11.45 -5.39 -6.31
N ILE A 67 -11.31 -4.09 -6.10
CA ILE A 67 -11.67 -3.40 -4.87
C ILE A 67 -12.65 -2.29 -5.23
N VAL A 68 -13.74 -2.21 -4.48
CA VAL A 68 -14.74 -1.16 -4.62
C VAL A 68 -14.64 -0.27 -3.39
N GLY A 69 -14.34 1.00 -3.60
CA GLY A 69 -14.22 2.01 -2.56
C GLY A 69 -15.52 2.76 -2.31
N ASP A 70 -15.41 3.89 -1.62
CA ASP A 70 -16.41 4.95 -1.65
C ASP A 70 -15.95 6.07 -2.60
N ALA A 71 -16.51 7.28 -2.47
CA ALA A 71 -16.14 8.40 -3.34
C ALA A 71 -14.74 8.99 -3.05
N ARG A 72 -14.09 8.60 -1.94
CA ARG A 72 -12.86 9.22 -1.41
C ARG A 72 -11.76 8.24 -1.06
N GLN A 73 -12.09 6.99 -0.71
CA GLN A 73 -11.11 6.03 -0.23
C GLN A 73 -11.39 4.59 -0.71
N LEU A 74 -10.34 3.79 -0.69
CA LEU A 74 -10.40 2.34 -0.83
C LEU A 74 -10.04 1.67 0.48
N VAL A 75 -10.66 0.53 0.76
CA VAL A 75 -10.25 -0.36 1.85
C VAL A 75 -9.63 -1.59 1.20
N LEU A 76 -8.31 -1.72 1.33
CA LEU A 76 -7.58 -2.84 0.76
C LEU A 76 -7.94 -4.15 1.51
N PRO A 77 -8.05 -5.28 0.79
CA PRO A 77 -8.23 -6.57 1.43
C PRO A 77 -6.95 -7.00 2.16
N ASP A 78 -7.06 -7.95 3.09
CA ASP A 78 -5.88 -8.61 3.63
C ASP A 78 -5.18 -9.42 2.53
N ILE A 79 -3.96 -8.98 2.17
CA ILE A 79 -3.11 -9.59 1.15
C ILE A 79 -2.06 -10.55 1.74
N GLY A 80 -2.19 -10.88 3.04
CA GLY A 80 -1.35 -11.82 3.77
C GLY A 80 0.08 -11.32 4.02
N ARG A 81 0.86 -12.08 4.79
CA ARG A 81 2.27 -11.73 5.15
C ARG A 81 3.35 -12.44 4.32
N ALA A 82 2.96 -13.43 3.50
CA ALA A 82 3.89 -14.44 2.99
C ALA A 82 4.89 -13.98 1.91
N ARG A 83 4.78 -12.75 1.36
CA ARG A 83 5.63 -12.29 0.24
C ARG A 83 6.57 -11.12 0.56
N ALA A 84 6.38 -10.40 1.67
CA ALA A 84 7.22 -9.26 2.04
C ALA A 84 8.33 -9.69 3.01
N GLY A 85 9.41 -10.28 2.49
CA GLY A 85 10.68 -10.33 3.22
C GLY A 85 11.28 -8.92 3.32
N HIS A 86 12.06 -8.59 4.36
CA HIS A 86 12.55 -7.22 4.61
C HIS A 86 13.27 -6.58 3.39
N ALA A 87 13.92 -7.38 2.54
CA ALA A 87 14.64 -6.91 1.36
C ALA A 87 13.81 -6.89 0.05
N ARG A 88 12.54 -7.35 0.06
CA ARG A 88 11.71 -7.49 -1.14
C ARG A 88 10.36 -6.82 -1.01
N LEU A 89 9.94 -6.17 -2.08
CA LEU A 89 8.61 -5.58 -2.17
C LEU A 89 7.55 -6.68 -2.26
N ARG A 90 6.30 -6.29 -2.06
CA ARG A 90 5.15 -7.20 -1.98
C ARG A 90 4.92 -8.00 -3.26
N GLY A 91 5.40 -7.50 -4.40
CA GLY A 91 5.10 -8.07 -5.70
C GLY A 91 3.72 -7.67 -6.25
N LEU A 92 3.12 -6.63 -5.67
CA LEU A 92 1.80 -6.12 -6.01
C LEU A 92 1.89 -4.61 -6.21
N ARG A 93 1.29 -4.11 -7.29
CA ARG A 93 1.02 -2.69 -7.47
C ARG A 93 -0.47 -2.42 -7.36
N LEU A 94 -0.83 -1.36 -6.65
CA LEU A 94 -2.20 -0.87 -6.56
C LEU A 94 -2.40 0.18 -7.64
N VAL A 95 -3.42 0.00 -8.46
CA VAL A 95 -3.89 1.05 -9.37
C VAL A 95 -5.35 1.30 -9.08
N HIS A 96 -5.72 2.55 -8.83
CA HIS A 96 -7.09 2.95 -8.53
C HIS A 96 -7.52 4.21 -9.27
N THR A 97 -8.81 4.50 -9.20
CA THR A 97 -9.39 5.71 -9.79
C THR A 97 -9.63 6.79 -8.74
N HIS A 98 -9.39 8.05 -9.08
CA HIS A 98 -9.95 9.19 -8.36
C HIS A 98 -11.13 9.77 -9.15
N LEU A 99 -12.20 10.13 -8.45
CA LEU A 99 -13.38 10.78 -9.06
C LEU A 99 -13.17 12.29 -9.27
N LYS A 100 -12.07 12.83 -8.76
CA LYS A 100 -11.65 14.22 -8.89
C LYS A 100 -10.16 14.26 -9.23
N ASP A 101 -9.72 15.37 -9.80
CA ASP A 101 -8.29 15.60 -9.97
C ASP A 101 -7.67 15.99 -8.62
N GLU A 102 -7.22 14.99 -7.89
CA GLU A 102 -6.56 15.12 -6.60
C GLU A 102 -5.35 14.19 -6.51
N PRO A 103 -4.26 14.60 -5.86
CA PRO A 103 -3.08 13.77 -5.67
C PRO A 103 -3.38 12.55 -4.80
N LEU A 104 -2.44 11.60 -4.76
CA LEU A 104 -2.52 10.44 -3.86
C LEU A 104 -2.78 10.89 -2.42
N THR A 105 -3.73 10.24 -1.78
CA THR A 105 -4.12 10.54 -0.41
C THR A 105 -3.11 10.00 0.58
N ARG A 106 -3.19 10.47 1.82
CA ARG A 106 -2.35 9.97 2.91
C ARG A 106 -2.54 8.47 3.17
N ASP A 107 -3.76 7.98 2.99
CA ASP A 107 -4.09 6.56 3.10
C ASP A 107 -3.37 5.75 2.01
N ASP A 108 -3.34 6.24 0.77
CA ASP A 108 -2.65 5.57 -0.35
C ASP A 108 -1.14 5.43 -0.09
N LEU A 109 -0.52 6.48 0.46
CA LEU A 109 0.90 6.49 0.78
C LEU A 109 1.21 5.61 2.00
N THR A 110 0.31 5.60 2.99
CA THR A 110 0.40 4.69 4.13
C THR A 110 0.33 3.24 3.68
N ASP A 111 -0.59 2.90 2.77
CA ASP A 111 -0.72 1.57 2.20
C ASP A 111 0.51 1.16 1.40
N LEU A 112 1.07 2.06 0.57
CA LEU A 112 2.33 1.84 -0.14
C LEU A 112 3.44 1.38 0.82
N VAL A 113 3.62 2.12 1.91
CA VAL A 113 4.70 1.91 2.89
C VAL A 113 4.46 0.67 3.74
N LEU A 114 3.29 0.55 4.38
CA LEU A 114 3.00 -0.55 5.31
C LEU A 114 2.90 -1.89 4.61
N LEU A 115 2.28 -1.93 3.43
CA LEU A 115 2.12 -3.16 2.67
C LEU A 115 3.35 -3.46 1.81
N ARG A 116 4.25 -2.48 1.67
CA ARG A 116 5.44 -2.49 0.80
C ARG A 116 5.10 -2.79 -0.64
N LEU A 117 4.07 -2.13 -1.17
CA LEU A 117 3.63 -2.30 -2.54
C LEU A 117 4.75 -1.91 -3.51
N ASP A 118 4.76 -2.56 -4.67
CA ASP A 118 5.71 -2.24 -5.74
C ASP A 118 5.48 -0.80 -6.25
N ALA A 119 4.21 -0.37 -6.29
CA ALA A 119 3.78 1.00 -6.58
C ALA A 119 2.31 1.21 -6.14
N VAL A 120 1.92 2.47 -5.95
CA VAL A 120 0.51 2.91 -5.87
C VAL A 120 0.28 3.98 -6.92
N ALA A 121 -0.83 3.90 -7.67
CA ALA A 121 -1.14 4.91 -8.67
C ALA A 121 -2.63 5.21 -8.80
N ALA A 122 -2.99 6.49 -8.81
CA ALA A 122 -4.33 6.98 -9.02
C ALA A 122 -4.51 7.52 -10.45
N ILE A 123 -5.58 7.11 -11.11
CA ILE A 123 -5.99 7.63 -12.42
C ILE A 123 -7.24 8.46 -12.24
N VAL A 124 -7.17 9.73 -12.63
CA VAL A 124 -8.34 10.61 -12.58
C VAL A 124 -9.38 10.11 -13.60
N ALA A 125 -10.56 9.76 -13.12
CA ALA A 125 -11.71 9.46 -13.96
C ALA A 125 -12.36 10.80 -14.33
N ARG A 126 -12.21 11.20 -15.60
CA ARG A 126 -12.80 12.45 -16.10
C ARG A 126 -14.32 12.34 -16.20
N GLU A 127 -14.99 13.48 -16.33
CA GLU A 127 -16.46 13.54 -16.46
C GLU A 127 -17.02 12.73 -17.65
N ASP A 128 -16.22 12.57 -18.71
CA ASP A 128 -16.55 11.75 -19.89
C ASP A 128 -16.31 10.24 -19.68
N GLY A 129 -15.87 9.83 -18.47
CA GLY A 129 -15.54 8.45 -18.11
C GLY A 129 -14.16 7.99 -18.59
N LEU A 130 -13.42 8.81 -19.33
CA LEU A 130 -12.09 8.45 -19.84
C LEU A 130 -10.99 8.72 -18.80
N PRO A 131 -9.85 8.00 -18.89
CA PRO A 131 -8.72 8.22 -18.00
C PRO A 131 -8.05 9.56 -18.30
N GLY A 132 -7.82 10.34 -17.25
CA GLY A 132 -7.11 11.61 -17.27
C GLY A 132 -5.73 11.50 -16.66
N LYS A 133 -5.39 12.50 -15.84
CA LYS A 133 -4.12 12.61 -15.12
C LYS A 133 -3.83 11.38 -14.29
N VAL A 134 -2.56 11.02 -14.18
CA VAL A 134 -2.11 9.88 -13.38
C VAL A 134 -1.14 10.38 -12.31
N TYR A 135 -1.39 9.99 -11.06
CA TYR A 135 -0.49 10.18 -9.93
C TYR A 135 0.14 8.84 -9.57
N VAL A 136 1.44 8.80 -9.29
CA VAL A 136 2.17 7.58 -8.98
C VAL A 136 3.06 7.81 -7.76
N ALA A 137 3.10 6.83 -6.88
CA ALA A 137 4.03 6.74 -5.79
C ALA A 137 4.77 5.39 -5.83
N THR A 138 6.08 5.45 -5.57
CA THR A 138 6.94 4.26 -5.41
C THR A 138 7.75 4.39 -4.14
N LEU A 139 8.14 3.27 -3.54
CA LEU A 139 9.03 3.30 -2.38
C LEU A 139 10.42 3.78 -2.78
N MET A 140 11.10 4.44 -1.85
CA MET A 140 12.51 4.77 -1.99
C MET A 140 13.37 3.82 -1.15
N PRO A 141 14.61 3.54 -1.60
CA PRO A 141 15.57 2.88 -0.74
C PRO A 141 15.90 3.81 0.45
N TRP A 142 16.47 3.22 1.49
CA TRP A 142 16.97 4.00 2.62
C TRP A 142 17.90 5.10 2.11
N ASN A 143 17.65 6.32 2.57
CA ASN A 143 18.39 7.50 2.22
C ASN A 143 18.57 8.38 3.46
N THR A 144 19.58 9.25 3.43
CA THR A 144 19.94 10.10 4.58
C THR A 144 18.87 11.15 4.90
N SER A 145 17.99 11.49 3.94
CA SER A 145 16.90 12.45 4.14
C SER A 145 15.72 11.86 4.92
N GLY A 146 15.61 10.52 4.98
CA GLY A 146 14.50 9.83 5.63
C GLY A 146 13.23 9.76 4.78
N ASP A 147 13.30 10.14 3.50
CA ASP A 147 12.15 10.12 2.62
C ASP A 147 11.76 8.68 2.26
N LEU A 148 10.48 8.32 2.41
CA LEU A 148 10.03 6.93 2.28
C LEU A 148 9.55 6.56 0.87
N TYR A 149 9.11 7.55 0.09
CA TYR A 149 8.51 7.32 -1.22
C TYR A 149 8.80 8.49 -2.17
N ASN A 150 8.85 8.19 -3.46
CA ASN A 150 8.91 9.17 -4.53
C ASN A 150 7.51 9.40 -5.08
N LEU A 151 7.21 10.64 -5.46
CA LEU A 151 5.95 11.03 -6.10
C LEU A 151 6.22 11.51 -7.53
N SER A 152 5.41 11.05 -8.47
CA SER A 152 5.40 11.57 -9.83
C SER A 152 3.98 11.67 -10.36
N GLU A 153 3.81 12.47 -11.42
CA GLU A 153 2.54 12.62 -12.12
C GLU A 153 2.75 12.75 -13.61
N ALA A 154 1.72 12.40 -14.39
CA ALA A 154 1.68 12.59 -15.83
C ALA A 154 0.30 13.13 -16.26
N PRO A 155 0.22 14.00 -17.28
CA PRO A 155 -1.06 14.52 -17.77
C PRO A 155 -2.02 13.44 -18.28
N SER A 156 -1.47 12.31 -18.73
CA SER A 156 -2.23 11.14 -19.17
C SER A 156 -1.42 9.86 -19.02
N LEU A 157 -2.08 8.70 -19.11
CA LEU A 157 -1.42 7.39 -19.11
C LEU A 157 -0.43 7.22 -20.27
N TYR A 158 -0.67 7.87 -21.41
CA TYR A 158 0.21 7.78 -22.59
C TYR A 158 1.51 8.56 -22.42
N GLU A 159 1.49 9.59 -21.58
CA GLU A 159 2.64 10.43 -21.25
C GLU A 159 3.35 9.95 -19.96
N LEU A 160 2.87 8.86 -19.36
CA LEU A 160 3.49 8.29 -18.17
C LEU A 160 4.73 7.47 -18.55
N GLU A 161 5.89 8.01 -18.22
CA GLU A 161 7.16 7.28 -18.31
C GLU A 161 7.34 6.36 -17.10
N PHE A 162 6.81 5.13 -17.19
CA PHE A 162 6.90 4.15 -16.12
C PHE A 162 7.17 2.75 -16.67
N ASP A 163 8.34 2.19 -16.35
CA ASP A 163 8.68 0.78 -16.57
C ASP A 163 8.67 0.05 -15.23
N ALA A 164 7.54 -0.59 -14.93
CA ALA A 164 7.32 -1.28 -13.67
C ALA A 164 8.42 -2.29 -13.38
N GLN A 165 8.78 -3.12 -14.37
CA GLN A 165 9.76 -4.17 -14.19
C GLN A 165 11.15 -3.61 -13.91
N ALA A 166 11.57 -2.60 -14.68
CA ALA A 166 12.89 -1.99 -14.52
C ALA A 166 13.00 -1.22 -13.19
N GLN A 167 11.99 -0.43 -12.84
CA GLN A 167 11.99 0.35 -11.60
C GLN A 167 11.98 -0.56 -10.36
N ILE A 168 11.15 -1.61 -10.34
CA ILE A 168 11.10 -2.59 -9.25
C ILE A 168 12.45 -3.29 -9.10
N ALA A 169 13.05 -3.73 -10.20
CA ALA A 169 14.34 -4.41 -10.17
C ALA A 169 15.46 -3.50 -9.63
N ALA A 170 15.50 -2.24 -10.08
CA ALA A 170 16.45 -1.26 -9.58
C ALA A 170 16.26 -0.98 -8.09
N LEU A 171 15.01 -0.76 -7.66
CA LEU A 171 14.68 -0.51 -6.25
C LEU A 171 15.06 -1.70 -5.36
N GLU A 172 14.70 -2.93 -5.72
CA GLU A 172 15.07 -4.11 -4.94
C GLU A 172 16.60 -4.33 -4.89
N GLN A 173 17.33 -4.01 -5.97
CA GLN A 173 18.79 -4.05 -5.96
C GLN A 173 19.39 -3.04 -4.98
N GLU A 174 18.90 -1.80 -4.98
CA GLU A 174 19.35 -0.77 -4.03
C GLU A 174 18.97 -1.13 -2.59
N MET A 175 17.74 -1.59 -2.35
CA MET A 175 17.31 -2.06 -1.03
C MET A 175 18.16 -3.23 -0.53
N ALA A 176 18.57 -4.16 -1.41
CA ALA A 176 19.44 -5.28 -1.05
C ALA A 176 20.88 -4.83 -0.71
N ARG A 177 21.38 -3.74 -1.32
CA ARG A 177 22.69 -3.16 -1.01
C ARG A 177 22.72 -2.48 0.36
N VAL A 178 21.65 -1.78 0.71
CA VAL A 178 21.56 -0.99 1.95
C VAL A 178 20.97 -1.79 3.11
N ALA A 179 20.33 -2.93 2.84
CA ALA A 179 19.81 -3.82 3.87
C ALA A 179 20.96 -4.22 4.83
N PRO A 180 20.82 -3.97 6.15
CA PRO A 180 21.88 -4.28 7.10
C PRO A 180 22.20 -5.77 7.03
N VAL A 181 23.47 -6.07 6.71
CA VAL A 181 24.05 -7.41 6.63
C VAL A 181 23.60 -8.21 7.85
N ARG A 182 22.85 -9.28 7.63
CA ARG A 182 22.35 -10.15 8.68
C ARG A 182 23.53 -10.77 9.44
N ALA A 183 23.59 -10.53 10.75
CA ALA A 183 24.12 -11.52 11.67
C ALA A 183 23.16 -12.72 11.63
N VAL A 184 23.69 -13.89 11.26
CA VAL A 184 22.95 -15.16 11.25
C VAL A 184 22.67 -15.56 12.69
N GLY A 185 21.39 -15.82 13.03
CA GLY A 185 21.03 -16.43 14.32
C GLY A 185 19.85 -15.83 15.10
N VAL A 186 18.94 -15.07 14.49
CA VAL A 186 17.76 -14.53 15.18
C VAL A 186 16.49 -14.88 14.39
N ALA A 187 15.48 -15.46 15.05
CA ALA A 187 14.19 -15.82 14.45
C ALA A 187 13.39 -14.62 13.89
N GLY A 188 13.70 -13.40 14.35
CA GLY A 188 13.19 -12.15 13.77
C GLY A 188 13.79 -10.91 14.44
N ARG A 189 13.68 -9.74 13.80
CA ARG A 189 13.98 -8.44 14.43
C ARG A 189 12.68 -7.67 14.59
N ALA A 190 12.50 -6.97 15.70
CA ALA A 190 11.28 -6.21 15.98
C ALA A 190 11.60 -4.85 16.61
N ILE A 191 10.77 -3.86 16.30
CA ILE A 191 10.65 -2.65 17.13
C ILE A 191 9.37 -2.82 17.95
N LEU A 192 9.47 -2.62 19.27
CA LEU A 192 8.31 -2.64 20.14
C LEU A 192 7.72 -1.25 20.21
N VAL A 193 6.41 -1.13 19.99
CA VAL A 193 5.72 0.15 20.04
C VAL A 193 4.55 0.07 21.02
N GLY A 194 4.62 0.85 22.09
CA GLY A 194 3.53 1.03 23.04
C GLY A 194 2.81 2.35 22.79
N VAL A 195 1.47 2.31 22.78
CA VAL A 195 0.63 3.51 22.72
C VAL A 195 -0.26 3.54 23.95
N HIS A 196 -0.29 4.66 24.67
CA HIS A 196 -1.13 4.82 25.85
C HIS A 196 -1.92 6.13 25.82
N THR A 197 -3.16 6.10 26.32
CA THR A 197 -4.03 7.28 26.51
C THR A 197 -4.15 7.75 27.96
N GLY A 198 -3.50 7.04 28.88
CA GLY A 198 -3.58 7.28 30.31
C GLY A 198 -2.26 6.97 31.01
N ASP A 199 -2.29 6.03 31.96
CA ASP A 199 -1.16 5.70 32.82
C ASP A 199 0.05 5.18 32.03
N ARG A 200 1.09 6.01 31.96
CA ARG A 200 2.36 5.71 31.32
C ARG A 200 3.09 4.56 32.00
N THR A 201 3.01 4.46 33.32
CA THR A 201 3.75 3.46 34.10
C THR A 201 3.23 2.05 33.84
N ALA A 202 1.91 1.89 33.70
CA ALA A 202 1.30 0.62 33.28
C ALA A 202 1.69 0.22 31.84
N ALA A 203 1.84 1.19 30.95
CA ALA A 203 2.28 0.94 29.57
C ALA A 203 3.77 0.56 29.50
N GLU A 204 4.63 1.17 30.31
CA GLU A 204 6.05 0.81 30.45
C GLU A 204 6.20 -0.63 30.99
N ALA A 205 5.42 -1.01 32.00
CA ALA A 205 5.42 -2.37 32.53
C ALA A 205 4.99 -3.42 31.49
N SER A 206 3.92 -3.12 30.73
CA SER A 206 3.45 -3.99 29.64
C SER A 206 4.50 -4.14 28.52
N LEU A 207 5.24 -3.07 28.19
CA LEU A 207 6.31 -3.11 27.20
C LEU A 207 7.53 -3.92 27.67
N GLN A 208 7.87 -3.83 28.96
CA GLN A 208 8.95 -4.65 29.54
C GLN A 208 8.59 -6.14 29.49
N GLU A 209 7.33 -6.49 29.81
CA GLU A 209 6.85 -7.87 29.67
C GLU A 209 6.93 -8.34 28.21
N LEU A 210 6.49 -7.53 27.25
CA LEU A 210 6.55 -7.84 25.83
C LEU A 210 7.99 -8.02 25.33
N GLN A 211 8.94 -7.25 25.88
CA GLN A 211 10.36 -7.39 25.57
C GLN A 211 10.93 -8.72 26.08
N GLU A 212 10.56 -9.16 27.28
CA GLU A 212 10.95 -10.48 27.76
C GLU A 212 10.32 -11.60 26.94
N LEU A 213 9.06 -11.47 26.53
CA LEU A 213 8.42 -12.42 25.62
C LEU A 213 9.14 -12.50 24.27
N ALA A 214 9.50 -11.36 23.69
CA ALA A 214 10.29 -11.32 22.44
C ALA A 214 11.65 -12.02 22.61
N ARG A 215 12.33 -11.81 23.73
CA ARG A 215 13.59 -12.49 24.06
C ARG A 215 13.43 -14.01 24.13
N THR A 216 12.36 -14.50 24.76
CA THR A 216 12.07 -15.94 24.82
C THR A 216 11.68 -16.55 23.47
N ALA A 217 11.16 -15.74 22.55
CA ALA A 217 10.78 -16.14 21.20
C ALA A 217 11.93 -16.03 20.18
N ASP A 218 13.16 -15.78 20.64
CA ASP A 218 14.35 -15.54 19.79
C ASP A 218 14.15 -14.37 18.80
N VAL A 219 13.42 -13.34 19.23
CA VAL A 219 13.22 -12.09 18.48
C VAL A 219 14.12 -11.00 19.07
N GLN A 220 15.01 -10.46 18.25
CA GLN A 220 15.86 -9.33 18.65
C GLN A 220 15.06 -8.04 18.61
N VAL A 221 14.86 -7.43 19.76
CA VAL A 221 14.28 -6.09 19.86
C VAL A 221 15.36 -5.06 19.52
N LEU A 222 15.13 -4.30 18.44
CA LEU A 222 16.05 -3.28 17.95
C LEU A 222 15.83 -1.93 18.61
N ASP A 223 14.58 -1.61 18.92
CA ASP A 223 14.19 -0.35 19.55
C ASP A 223 12.86 -0.52 20.28
N VAL A 224 12.62 0.34 21.27
CA VAL A 224 11.38 0.39 22.07
C VAL A 224 10.86 1.82 22.09
N VAL A 225 9.68 2.00 21.51
CA VAL A 225 9.04 3.30 21.37
C VAL A 225 7.76 3.32 22.19
N LEU A 226 7.68 4.23 23.16
CA LEU A 226 6.45 4.46 23.93
C LEU A 226 5.89 5.84 23.59
N GLN A 227 4.62 5.89 23.19
CA GLN A 227 3.95 7.13 22.79
C GLN A 227 2.68 7.37 23.61
N GLY A 228 2.62 8.53 24.25
CA GLY A 228 1.41 9.05 24.87
C GLY A 228 0.54 9.80 23.85
N ARG A 229 -0.77 9.53 23.85
CA ARG A 229 -1.76 10.21 23.00
C ARG A 229 -2.99 10.59 23.81
N ARG A 230 -3.75 11.59 23.34
CA ARG A 230 -5.06 11.93 23.91
C ARG A 230 -6.16 10.96 23.47
N GLU A 231 -6.05 10.46 22.25
CA GLU A 231 -7.01 9.52 21.64
C GLU A 231 -6.24 8.59 20.69
N ILE A 232 -6.61 7.31 20.65
CA ILE A 232 -5.95 6.31 19.81
C ILE A 232 -6.44 6.46 18.38
N ASP A 233 -5.51 6.51 17.43
CA ASP A 233 -5.87 6.50 16.00
C ASP A 233 -6.38 5.09 15.62
N PRO A 234 -7.64 4.94 15.18
CA PRO A 234 -8.21 3.61 14.93
C PRO A 234 -7.63 2.91 13.71
N ARG A 235 -6.91 3.61 12.81
CA ARG A 235 -6.31 3.01 11.61
C ARG A 235 -4.85 2.59 11.83
N THR A 236 -4.09 3.37 12.61
CA THR A 236 -2.63 3.18 12.72
C THR A 236 -2.13 2.96 14.14
N LEU A 237 -2.97 3.14 15.17
CA LEU A 237 -2.68 3.13 16.62
C LEU A 237 -1.65 4.20 17.07
N ILE A 238 -0.50 4.27 16.40
CA ILE A 238 0.70 5.06 16.71
C ILE A 238 0.67 6.42 15.95
N GLY A 239 -0.14 6.50 14.90
CA GLY A 239 -0.22 7.64 13.98
C GLY A 239 0.99 7.80 13.07
N GLU A 240 0.71 8.37 11.91
CA GLU A 240 1.56 8.29 10.73
C GLU A 240 2.95 8.92 10.89
N GLY A 241 3.08 10.08 11.54
CA GLY A 241 4.40 10.71 11.73
C GLY A 241 5.35 9.91 12.63
N LYS A 242 4.81 9.11 13.58
CA LYS A 242 5.63 8.25 14.43
C LYS A 242 5.93 6.92 13.74
N LEU A 243 5.00 6.43 12.92
CA LEU A 243 5.21 5.29 12.04
C LEU A 243 6.36 5.54 11.06
N GLU A 244 6.40 6.73 10.45
CA GLU A 244 7.50 7.18 9.59
C GLU A 244 8.84 7.20 10.35
N GLU A 245 8.87 7.76 11.56
CA GLU A 245 10.07 7.76 12.41
C GLU A 245 10.58 6.35 12.75
N ILE A 246 9.66 5.41 13.01
CA ILE A 246 9.98 4.03 13.34
C ILE A 246 10.58 3.30 12.13
N LEU A 247 9.99 3.48 10.95
CA LEU A 247 10.45 2.84 9.71
C LEU A 247 11.83 3.35 9.25
N VAL A 248 12.16 4.60 9.55
CA VAL A 248 13.50 5.18 9.27
C VAL A 248 14.59 4.60 10.18
N ARG A 249 14.23 4.09 11.38
CA ARG A 249 15.15 3.58 12.41
C ARG A 249 15.36 2.06 12.40
N SER A 250 14.50 1.29 11.72
CA SER A 250 14.56 -0.19 11.59
C SER A 250 15.30 -0.69 10.36
#